data_AF-A0A929GVV0-F1
#
_entry.id   AF-A0A929GVV0-F1
#
_cell.length_a   1.000
_cell.length_b   1.000
_cell.length_c   1.000
_cell.angle_alpha   90.00
_cell.angle_beta   90.00
_cell.angle_gamma   90.00
#
_symmetry.space_group_name_H-M   'P 1'
#
loop_
_entity.id
_entity.type
_entity.pdbx_description
1 polymer ?
#
loop_
_entity_poly.entity_id
_entity_poly.type
_entity_poly.pdbx_seq_one_letter_code
_entity_poly.pdbx_strand_id
1 'polypeptide(L)'
;MRKLKLAIGLGSTCAGCDIAILDLNEKILDLAAAVEIVFWPTAMDFKLKELEEFGEGEIDLGLYHGTIRTSAQEHIAHLLREKSKALMAFGSCACFGGIPGLCNLTSKEAIFETVYRDTPSTVNPDFTVPKTEVKEGGYLLTLPELYQEGKALPQVVDVDYYLPGCPPVVELIEKLLPIIELMKTGELPPKGTVIASDKTLCEECPLTRENKMISQIVRPHQVIPDPQRCLLEQGILCMGPATRGGCGARCIKALMPCRGCMGPTAEVEDQGAKMISAIASILGVEDEKKLSEEDVEKLMNQIKDPVGTFYRFTLPMALINKRVIKR
;
A
#
# COMPACT_ATOMS: atom_id res chain seq x y z
N MET A 1 31.71 13.52 9.31
CA MET A 1 31.25 12.12 9.17
C MET A 1 30.76 11.93 7.74
N ARG A 2 30.86 10.72 7.17
CA ARG A 2 30.34 10.42 5.83
C ARG A 2 28.80 10.47 5.87
N LYS A 3 28.17 11.10 4.89
CA LYS A 3 26.71 11.01 4.70
C LYS A 3 26.36 9.63 4.14
N LEU A 4 25.26 9.04 4.59
CA LEU A 4 24.78 7.78 4.01
C LEU A 4 24.19 8.04 2.63
N LYS A 5 24.48 7.16 1.66
CA LYS A 5 23.89 7.24 0.32
C LYS A 5 22.47 6.69 0.36
N LEU A 6 21.51 7.52 -0.01
CA LEU A 6 20.08 7.21 -0.07
C LEU A 6 19.61 7.19 -1.53
N ALA A 7 18.96 6.11 -1.94
CA ALA A 7 18.27 6.02 -3.22
C ALA A 7 16.77 5.80 -3.01
N ILE A 8 15.94 6.48 -3.79
CA ILE A 8 14.49 6.43 -3.74
C ILE A 8 13.99 6.09 -5.14
N GLY A 9 13.55 4.86 -5.32
CA GLY A 9 13.05 4.33 -6.60
C GLY A 9 11.54 4.13 -6.59
N LEU A 10 10.97 4.20 -7.80
CA LEU A 10 9.55 4.29 -8.03
C LEU A 10 8.99 3.11 -8.82
N GLY A 11 7.82 2.65 -8.39
CA GLY A 11 6.96 1.68 -9.06
C GLY A 11 5.73 2.34 -9.68
N SER A 12 4.62 1.60 -9.74
CA SER A 12 3.29 2.16 -10.00
C SER A 12 2.83 2.95 -8.77
N THR A 13 3.04 4.26 -8.80
CA THR A 13 2.87 5.17 -7.66
C THR A 13 1.97 6.35 -8.02
N CYS A 14 1.29 6.92 -7.02
CA CYS A 14 0.60 8.20 -7.13
C CYS A 14 1.48 9.40 -6.69
N ALA A 15 2.79 9.18 -6.52
CA ALA A 15 3.76 10.10 -5.91
C ALA A 15 3.49 10.49 -4.44
N GLY A 16 2.42 9.99 -3.82
CA GLY A 16 2.07 10.36 -2.43
C GLY A 16 3.17 10.06 -1.41
N CYS A 17 3.97 9.01 -1.63
CA CYS A 17 5.12 8.72 -0.77
C CYS A 17 6.25 9.75 -0.93
N ASP A 18 6.54 10.22 -2.15
CA ASP A 18 7.50 11.31 -2.38
C ASP A 18 7.03 12.59 -1.71
N ILE A 19 5.75 12.94 -1.91
CA ILE A 19 5.16 14.14 -1.30
C ILE A 19 5.21 14.03 0.22
N ALA A 20 4.99 12.85 0.81
CA ALA A 20 5.10 12.67 2.26
C ALA A 20 6.53 12.88 2.80
N ILE A 21 7.57 12.62 2.01
CA ILE A 21 8.95 13.01 2.37
C ILE A 21 9.10 14.53 2.28
N LEU A 22 8.53 15.18 1.25
CA LEU A 22 8.55 16.65 1.13
C LEU A 22 7.75 17.34 2.24
N ASP A 23 6.70 16.70 2.76
CA ASP A 23 5.88 17.15 3.89
C ASP A 23 6.64 17.12 5.24
N LEU A 24 7.90 16.67 5.26
CA LEU A 24 8.82 16.96 6.38
C LEU A 24 9.05 18.48 6.56
N ASN A 25 8.68 19.30 5.56
CA ASN A 25 8.84 20.75 5.58
C ASN A 25 10.27 21.15 5.95
N GLU A 26 10.48 21.96 6.98
CA GLU A 26 11.80 22.36 7.44
C GLU A 26 12.72 21.19 7.85
N LYS A 27 12.15 20.08 8.34
CA LYS A 27 12.92 18.89 8.76
C LYS A 27 13.52 18.13 7.59
N ILE A 28 13.14 18.44 6.35
CA ILE A 28 13.83 17.88 5.18
C ILE A 28 15.30 18.32 5.13
N LEU A 29 15.63 19.46 5.74
CA LEU A 29 17.00 19.94 5.85
C LEU A 29 17.84 19.04 6.75
N ASP A 30 17.24 18.46 7.80
CA ASP A 30 17.89 17.48 8.66
C ASP A 30 18.17 16.19 7.89
N LEU A 31 17.23 15.75 7.05
CA LEU A 31 17.43 14.61 6.15
C LEU A 31 18.58 14.90 5.18
N ALA A 32 18.57 16.05 4.51
CA ALA A 32 19.63 16.47 3.58
C ALA A 32 20.99 16.63 4.28
N ALA A 33 21.03 16.95 5.57
CA ALA A 33 22.25 16.97 6.36
C ALA A 33 22.75 15.56 6.70
N ALA A 34 21.84 14.60 6.94
CA ALA A 34 22.16 13.23 7.34
C ALA A 34 22.54 12.31 6.17
N VAL A 35 21.93 12.50 4.99
CA VAL A 35 22.10 11.64 3.81
C VAL A 35 22.59 12.40 2.57
N GLU A 36 23.26 11.66 1.69
CA GLU A 36 23.53 12.02 0.32
C GLU A 36 22.49 11.33 -0.55
N ILE A 37 21.57 12.10 -1.14
CA ILE A 37 20.58 11.54 -2.07
C ILE A 37 21.28 11.30 -3.40
N VAL A 38 21.38 10.03 -3.80
CA VAL A 38 22.08 9.62 -5.02
C VAL A 38 21.13 9.23 -6.15
N PHE A 39 19.85 9.02 -5.84
CA PHE A 39 18.81 8.75 -6.81
C PHE A 39 17.46 9.13 -6.22
N TRP A 40 16.78 10.13 -6.79
CA TRP A 40 15.40 10.48 -6.46
C TRP A 40 14.79 11.28 -7.62
N PRO A 41 14.38 10.59 -8.71
CA PRO A 41 13.98 11.24 -9.96
C PRO A 41 12.71 12.09 -9.85
N THR A 42 11.92 11.94 -8.78
CA THR A 42 10.75 12.79 -8.51
C THR A 42 11.16 14.21 -8.11
N ALA A 43 12.23 14.35 -7.33
CA ALA A 43 12.65 15.63 -6.75
C ALA A 43 13.89 16.24 -7.41
N MET A 44 14.69 15.42 -8.10
CA MET A 44 16.01 15.79 -8.63
C MET A 44 16.23 15.17 -10.02
N ASP A 45 17.16 15.70 -10.80
CA ASP A 45 17.31 15.38 -12.23
C ASP A 45 17.95 14.02 -12.56
N PHE A 46 18.07 13.12 -11.56
CA PHE A 46 18.72 11.82 -11.72
C PHE A 46 18.06 10.97 -12.82
N LYS A 47 18.88 10.21 -13.54
CA LYS A 47 18.47 9.29 -14.60
C LYS A 47 18.72 7.85 -14.16
N LEU A 48 17.93 6.92 -14.71
CA LEU A 48 18.06 5.49 -14.40
C LEU A 48 19.48 4.96 -14.61
N LYS A 49 20.18 5.46 -15.64
CA LYS A 49 21.57 5.08 -15.93
C LYS A 49 22.53 5.35 -14.76
N GLU A 50 22.33 6.45 -14.03
CA GLU A 50 23.17 6.76 -12.86
C GLU A 50 22.96 5.74 -11.73
N LEU A 51 21.74 5.19 -11.57
CA LEU A 51 21.48 4.08 -10.64
C LEU A 51 22.16 2.79 -11.10
N GLU A 52 22.17 2.51 -12.41
CA GLU A 52 22.81 1.32 -13.00
C GLU A 52 24.34 1.32 -12.84
N GLU A 53 24.96 2.51 -12.80
CA GLU A 53 26.40 2.70 -12.69
C GLU A 53 26.95 2.42 -11.27
N PHE A 54 26.09 2.34 -10.24
CA PHE A 54 26.53 1.97 -8.89
C PHE A 54 26.99 0.51 -8.81
N GLY A 55 28.00 0.25 -7.98
CA GLY A 55 28.41 -1.09 -7.59
C GLY A 55 27.44 -1.75 -6.61
N GLU A 56 27.57 -3.08 -6.45
CA GLU A 56 26.81 -3.83 -5.45
C GLU A 56 27.07 -3.28 -4.04
N GLY A 57 26.00 -3.02 -3.29
CA GLY A 57 26.09 -2.49 -1.92
C GLY A 57 26.73 -1.10 -1.78
N GLU A 58 26.89 -0.32 -2.86
CA GLU A 58 27.43 1.04 -2.77
C GLU A 58 26.43 2.06 -2.21
N ILE A 59 25.13 1.74 -2.24
CA ILE A 59 24.06 2.55 -1.67
C ILE A 59 23.78 2.04 -0.25
N ASP A 60 23.71 2.92 0.74
CA ASP A 60 23.54 2.51 2.13
C ASP A 60 22.08 2.12 2.43
N LEU A 61 21.12 2.87 1.88
CA LEU A 61 19.70 2.59 2.01
C LEU A 61 18.97 2.87 0.69
N GLY A 62 18.25 1.86 0.19
CA GLY A 62 17.28 2.00 -0.88
C GLY A 62 15.87 2.07 -0.31
N LEU A 63 15.08 3.05 -0.76
CA LEU A 63 13.63 3.10 -0.56
C LEU A 63 12.96 2.78 -1.89
N TYR A 64 12.04 1.83 -1.90
CA TYR A 64 11.19 1.57 -3.05
C TYR A 64 9.74 1.85 -2.68
N HIS A 65 9.04 2.66 -3.49
CA HIS A 65 7.63 2.94 -3.31
C HIS A 65 6.82 2.69 -4.58
N GLY A 66 5.60 2.20 -4.43
CA GLY A 66 4.72 1.85 -5.55
C GLY A 66 4.58 0.34 -5.77
N THR A 67 3.63 -0.04 -6.61
CA THR A 67 3.34 -1.44 -6.95
C THR A 67 4.15 -1.85 -8.18
N ILE A 68 4.68 -3.07 -8.22
CA ILE A 68 5.38 -3.59 -9.41
C ILE A 68 4.35 -4.14 -10.39
N ARG A 69 4.21 -3.50 -11.55
CA ARG A 69 3.25 -3.88 -12.61
C ARG A 69 3.85 -3.83 -14.01
N THR A 70 5.06 -3.29 -14.17
CA THR A 70 5.77 -3.28 -15.46
C THR A 70 7.20 -3.79 -15.32
N SER A 71 7.80 -4.21 -16.45
CA SER A 71 9.18 -4.67 -16.48
C SER A 71 10.20 -3.61 -16.04
N ALA A 72 9.96 -2.33 -16.34
CA ALA A 72 10.82 -1.23 -15.87
C ALA A 72 10.77 -1.06 -14.34
N GLN A 73 9.59 -1.27 -13.73
CA GLN A 73 9.43 -1.15 -12.27
C GLN A 73 10.07 -2.34 -11.54
N GLU A 74 10.02 -3.53 -12.14
CA GLU A 74 10.74 -4.72 -11.67
C GLU A 74 12.26 -4.53 -11.78
N HIS A 75 12.75 -3.99 -12.90
CA HIS A 75 14.16 -3.64 -13.08
C HIS A 75 14.66 -2.67 -11.99
N ILE A 76 13.92 -1.60 -11.71
CA ILE A 76 14.26 -0.66 -10.62
C ILE A 76 14.29 -1.37 -9.26
N ALA A 77 13.36 -2.29 -8.99
CA ALA A 77 13.34 -3.05 -7.74
C ALA A 77 14.59 -3.94 -7.59
N HIS A 78 14.99 -4.64 -8.65
CA HIS A 78 16.21 -5.45 -8.66
C HIS A 78 17.48 -4.60 -8.53
N LEU A 79 17.58 -3.49 -9.27
CA LEU A 79 18.70 -2.55 -9.15
C LEU A 79 18.81 -2.03 -7.72
N LEU A 80 17.72 -1.51 -7.15
CA LEU A 80 17.78 -1.02 -5.77
C LEU A 80 18.18 -2.11 -4.78
N ARG A 81 17.72 -3.34 -4.96
CA ARG A 81 18.14 -4.45 -4.12
C ARG A 81 19.64 -4.74 -4.25
N GLU A 82 20.13 -4.89 -5.46
CA GLU A 82 21.54 -5.20 -5.74
C GLU A 82 22.47 -4.08 -5.25
N LYS A 83 22.12 -2.83 -5.55
CA LYS A 83 22.97 -1.68 -5.25
C LYS A 83 22.91 -1.24 -3.79
N SER A 84 21.87 -1.63 -3.05
CA SER A 84 21.67 -1.18 -1.66
C SER A 84 22.07 -2.24 -0.62
N LYS A 85 22.78 -1.80 0.42
CA LYS A 85 23.05 -2.62 1.62
C LYS A 85 21.75 -2.99 2.35
N ALA A 86 20.84 -2.02 2.48
CA ALA A 86 19.49 -2.24 2.98
C ALA A 86 18.43 -1.74 2.00
N LEU A 87 17.35 -2.49 1.83
CA LEU A 87 16.19 -2.10 1.03
C LEU A 87 14.93 -2.02 1.91
N MET A 88 14.21 -0.91 1.80
CA MET A 88 12.96 -0.67 2.51
C MET A 88 11.78 -0.57 1.54
N ALA A 89 10.72 -1.32 1.82
CA ALA A 89 9.41 -1.09 1.22
C ALA A 89 8.78 0.16 1.86
N PHE A 90 8.68 1.24 1.10
CA PHE A 90 8.22 2.55 1.56
C PHE A 90 6.79 2.83 1.05
N GLY A 91 5.83 2.75 1.96
CA GLY A 91 4.41 2.94 1.70
C GLY A 91 3.66 1.66 1.34
N SER A 92 2.34 1.72 1.49
CA SER A 92 1.39 0.60 1.36
C SER A 92 1.51 -0.13 0.02
N CYS A 93 1.75 0.60 -1.07
CA CYS A 93 1.94 0.02 -2.40
C CYS A 93 3.15 -0.89 -2.48
N ALA A 94 4.29 -0.49 -1.90
CA ALA A 94 5.49 -1.33 -1.88
C ALA A 94 5.38 -2.45 -0.86
N CYS A 95 4.84 -2.18 0.33
CA CYS A 95 4.69 -3.19 1.38
C CYS A 95 3.69 -4.28 1.00
N PHE A 96 2.56 -3.92 0.37
CA PHE A 96 1.40 -4.81 0.24
C PHE A 96 0.73 -4.82 -1.14
N GLY A 97 1.23 -4.01 -2.08
CA GLY A 97 0.69 -3.89 -3.43
C GLY A 97 -0.33 -2.76 -3.62
N GLY A 98 -0.92 -2.23 -2.54
CA GLY A 98 -1.69 -0.99 -2.54
C GLY A 98 -2.93 -0.97 -3.43
N ILE A 99 -3.45 0.24 -3.66
CA ILE A 99 -4.62 0.47 -4.55
C ILE A 99 -4.37 -0.05 -5.98
N PRO A 100 -3.19 0.20 -6.61
CA PRO A 100 -2.95 -0.30 -7.96
C PRO A 100 -3.08 -1.82 -8.04
N GLY A 101 -2.75 -2.56 -6.96
CA GLY A 101 -2.89 -4.02 -6.87
C GLY A 101 -4.29 -4.58 -7.11
N LEU A 102 -5.35 -3.74 -7.02
CA LEU A 102 -6.72 -4.15 -7.36
C LEU A 102 -6.89 -4.51 -8.84
N CYS A 103 -5.93 -4.17 -9.70
CA CYS A 103 -5.84 -4.68 -11.07
C CYS A 103 -5.84 -6.23 -11.16
N ASN A 104 -5.52 -6.95 -10.07
CA ASN A 104 -5.58 -8.41 -10.01
C ASN A 104 -7.00 -8.99 -10.02
N LEU A 105 -8.04 -8.14 -9.98
CA LEU A 105 -9.45 -8.54 -10.10
C LEU A 105 -9.94 -8.62 -11.55
N THR A 106 -9.12 -8.20 -12.51
CA THR A 106 -9.45 -8.14 -13.93
C THR A 106 -8.26 -8.55 -14.80
N SER A 107 -8.45 -8.57 -16.12
CA SER A 107 -7.38 -8.84 -17.08
C SER A 107 -6.72 -7.58 -17.63
N LYS A 108 -5.47 -7.69 -18.07
CA LYS A 108 -4.77 -6.63 -18.81
C LYS A 108 -5.57 -6.21 -20.04
N GLU A 109 -6.15 -7.19 -20.73
CA GLU A 109 -6.96 -6.99 -21.93
C GLU A 109 -8.21 -6.16 -21.59
N ALA A 110 -8.95 -6.53 -20.55
CA ALA A 110 -10.14 -5.80 -20.11
C ALA A 110 -9.81 -4.36 -19.66
N ILE A 111 -8.66 -4.15 -19.03
CA ILE A 111 -8.16 -2.80 -18.70
C ILE A 111 -7.90 -2.01 -19.99
N PHE A 112 -7.26 -2.62 -20.99
CA PHE A 112 -6.94 -1.97 -22.26
C PHE A 112 -8.21 -1.64 -23.07
N GLU A 113 -9.17 -2.56 -23.11
CA GLU A 113 -10.48 -2.32 -23.71
C GLU A 113 -11.17 -1.13 -23.04
N THR A 114 -11.20 -1.11 -21.72
CA THR A 114 -11.80 0.01 -20.97
C THR A 114 -11.11 1.33 -21.30
N VAL A 115 -9.79 1.41 -21.15
CA VAL A 115 -9.01 2.66 -21.26
C VAL A 115 -8.94 3.18 -22.70
N TYR A 116 -8.71 2.30 -23.67
CA TYR A 116 -8.43 2.68 -25.06
C TYR A 116 -9.63 2.53 -26.00
N ARG A 117 -10.79 2.08 -25.53
CA ARG A 117 -12.00 1.95 -26.37
C ARG A 117 -13.27 2.38 -25.67
N ASP A 118 -13.53 1.82 -24.50
CA ASP A 118 -14.89 1.86 -23.93
C ASP A 118 -15.16 3.11 -23.09
N THR A 119 -14.14 3.93 -22.76
CA THR A 119 -14.43 5.20 -22.07
C THR A 119 -15.20 6.16 -22.98
N PRO A 120 -16.20 6.91 -22.45
CA PRO A 120 -17.08 7.76 -23.27
C PRO A 120 -16.37 8.81 -24.12
N SER A 121 -15.18 9.25 -23.72
CA SER A 121 -14.39 10.25 -24.42
C SER A 121 -13.42 9.68 -25.45
N THR A 122 -13.23 8.36 -25.51
CA THR A 122 -12.21 7.77 -26.38
C THR A 122 -12.70 7.64 -27.81
N VAL A 123 -11.98 8.26 -28.74
CA VAL A 123 -12.18 8.10 -30.19
C VAL A 123 -11.03 7.25 -30.73
N ASN A 124 -11.24 5.93 -30.83
CA ASN A 124 -10.24 4.96 -31.28
C ASN A 124 -10.90 3.83 -32.10
N PRO A 125 -11.38 4.10 -33.31
CA PRO A 125 -12.16 3.15 -34.11
C PRO A 125 -11.36 1.89 -34.48
N ASP A 126 -10.05 2.01 -34.63
CA ASP A 126 -9.16 0.91 -35.02
C ASP A 126 -8.59 0.13 -33.81
N PHE A 127 -9.02 0.46 -32.60
CA PHE A 127 -8.52 -0.09 -31.34
C PHE A 127 -6.97 -0.14 -31.28
N THR A 128 -6.34 0.99 -31.63
CA THR A 128 -4.89 1.13 -31.52
C THR A 128 -4.51 1.23 -30.04
N VAL A 129 -3.64 0.35 -29.57
CA VAL A 129 -3.16 0.30 -28.19
C VAL A 129 -1.63 0.39 -28.13
N PRO A 130 -1.04 0.84 -27.01
CA PRO A 130 0.40 0.84 -26.85
C PRO A 130 1.00 -0.56 -27.03
N LYS A 131 2.11 -0.62 -27.79
CA LYS A 131 2.90 -1.85 -27.99
C LYS A 131 4.26 -1.67 -27.34
N THR A 132 4.85 -2.78 -26.87
CA THR A 132 6.18 -2.77 -26.28
C THR A 132 7.26 -2.37 -27.28
N GLU A 133 7.02 -2.55 -28.59
CA GLU A 133 7.93 -2.14 -29.65
C GLU A 133 7.17 -1.63 -30.89
N VAL A 134 7.65 -0.52 -31.45
CA VAL A 134 7.19 0.03 -32.73
C VAL A 134 8.38 0.58 -33.50
N LYS A 135 8.45 0.32 -34.82
CA LYS A 135 9.40 0.98 -35.72
C LYS A 135 8.72 2.15 -36.41
N GLU A 136 9.20 3.36 -36.16
CA GLU A 136 8.63 4.58 -36.74
C GLU A 136 9.73 5.62 -36.99
N GLY A 137 9.72 6.25 -38.16
CA GLY A 137 10.70 7.29 -38.51
C GLY A 137 12.17 6.84 -38.53
N GLY A 138 12.43 5.54 -38.67
CA GLY A 138 13.79 4.97 -38.59
C GLY A 138 14.28 4.65 -37.17
N TYR A 139 13.46 4.93 -36.14
CA TYR A 139 13.74 4.61 -34.75
C TYR A 139 12.97 3.37 -34.30
N LEU A 140 13.57 2.59 -33.41
CA LEU A 140 12.87 1.55 -32.65
C LEU A 140 12.45 2.17 -31.30
N LEU A 141 11.15 2.40 -31.14
CA LEU A 141 10.57 2.88 -29.89
C LEU A 141 10.20 1.69 -29.03
N THR A 142 10.55 1.74 -27.74
CA THR A 142 10.24 0.67 -26.78
C THR A 142 9.42 1.19 -25.61
N LEU A 143 8.52 0.35 -25.10
CA LEU A 143 7.79 0.58 -23.86
C LEU A 143 8.00 -0.61 -22.91
N PRO A 144 7.99 -0.37 -21.59
CA PRO A 144 7.99 -1.46 -20.61
C PRO A 144 6.83 -2.42 -20.84
N GLU A 145 7.06 -3.71 -20.62
CA GLU A 145 5.98 -4.69 -20.63
C GLU A 145 5.05 -4.42 -19.45
N LEU A 146 3.74 -4.35 -19.71
CA LEU A 146 2.73 -4.34 -18.67
C LEU A 146 2.33 -5.77 -18.30
N TYR A 147 2.52 -6.13 -17.03
CA TYR A 147 2.17 -7.43 -16.51
C TYR A 147 0.67 -7.61 -16.32
N GLN A 148 0.26 -8.87 -16.15
CA GLN A 148 -1.11 -9.28 -15.86
C GLN A 148 -1.48 -9.07 -14.38
N GLU A 149 -0.51 -9.05 -13.49
CA GLU A 149 -0.69 -8.93 -12.03
C GLU A 149 0.21 -7.83 -11.47
N GLY A 150 -0.32 -7.07 -10.51
CA GLY A 150 0.45 -6.14 -9.68
C GLY A 150 1.00 -6.88 -8.47
N LYS A 151 2.26 -6.63 -8.15
CA LYS A 151 3.00 -7.27 -7.05
C LYS A 151 3.48 -6.23 -6.05
N ALA A 152 3.50 -6.61 -4.77
CA ALA A 152 4.25 -5.90 -3.75
C ALA A 152 5.77 -6.14 -3.94
N LEU A 153 6.59 -5.24 -3.40
CA LEU A 153 8.05 -5.38 -3.44
C LEU A 153 8.59 -6.72 -2.90
N PRO A 154 8.15 -7.23 -1.73
CA PRO A 154 8.66 -8.49 -1.17
C PRO A 154 8.28 -9.74 -1.99
N GLN A 155 7.41 -9.62 -3.00
CA GLN A 155 7.10 -10.72 -3.93
C GLN A 155 8.11 -10.80 -5.10
N VAL A 156 9.01 -9.83 -5.22
CA VAL A 156 9.94 -9.69 -6.36
C VAL A 156 11.39 -9.70 -5.90
N VAL A 157 11.70 -8.99 -4.82
CA VAL A 157 13.05 -8.91 -4.24
C VAL A 157 13.03 -9.08 -2.73
N ASP A 158 14.18 -9.40 -2.16
CA ASP A 158 14.38 -9.51 -0.73
C ASP A 158 14.36 -8.13 -0.05
N VAL A 159 13.48 -7.92 0.92
CA VAL A 159 13.27 -6.61 1.58
C VAL A 159 13.70 -6.69 3.04
N ASP A 160 14.44 -5.68 3.49
CA ASP A 160 14.95 -5.63 4.86
C ASP A 160 13.96 -4.99 5.83
N TYR A 161 13.34 -3.89 5.42
CA TYR A 161 12.52 -3.05 6.29
C TYR A 161 11.21 -2.62 5.63
N TYR A 162 10.24 -2.25 6.46
CA TYR A 162 8.91 -1.84 5.99
C TYR A 162 8.48 -0.55 6.69
N LEU A 163 7.98 0.40 5.93
CA LEU A 163 7.38 1.62 6.47
C LEU A 163 6.01 1.80 5.80
N PRO A 164 4.93 1.26 6.39
CA PRO A 164 3.63 1.22 5.74
C PRO A 164 2.86 2.54 5.85
N GLY A 165 1.80 2.66 5.05
CA GLY A 165 0.89 3.81 5.00
C GLY A 165 0.63 4.29 3.58
N CYS A 166 -0.52 4.91 3.32
CA CYS A 166 -0.91 5.38 1.98
C CYS A 166 -1.30 6.88 2.00
N PRO A 167 -0.31 7.80 2.05
CA PRO A 167 1.12 7.54 2.27
C PRO A 167 1.45 7.33 3.77
N PRO A 168 2.68 6.94 4.12
CA PRO A 168 3.12 6.98 5.50
C PRO A 168 3.00 8.38 6.09
N VAL A 169 2.66 8.45 7.38
CA VAL A 169 2.52 9.75 8.07
C VAL A 169 3.91 10.32 8.41
N VAL A 170 4.01 11.65 8.42
CA VAL A 170 5.26 12.40 8.68
C VAL A 170 5.96 11.91 9.94
N GLU A 171 5.22 11.65 11.02
CA GLU A 171 5.77 11.20 12.30
C GLU A 171 6.45 9.81 12.22
N LEU A 172 6.07 8.97 11.25
CA LEU A 172 6.76 7.71 10.96
C LEU A 172 7.97 7.92 10.05
N ILE A 173 7.87 8.84 9.08
CA ILE A 173 8.98 9.19 8.20
C ILE A 173 10.12 9.84 9.00
N GLU A 174 9.81 10.66 10.00
CA GLU A 174 10.80 11.25 10.91
C GLU A 174 11.61 10.17 11.66
N LYS A 175 11.07 8.96 11.85
CA LYS A 175 11.82 7.84 12.44
C LYS A 175 12.91 7.29 11.52
N LEU A 176 12.93 7.67 10.24
CA LEU A 176 14.04 7.35 9.35
C LEU A 176 15.34 8.03 9.80
N LEU A 177 15.29 9.24 10.36
CA LEU A 177 16.50 9.95 10.83
C LEU A 177 17.27 9.17 11.90
N PRO A 178 16.67 8.76 13.04
CA PRO A 178 17.39 7.96 14.02
C PRO A 178 17.82 6.60 13.48
N ILE A 179 17.06 5.99 12.55
CA ILE A 179 17.48 4.74 11.89
C ILE A 179 18.73 4.98 11.03
N ILE A 180 18.76 6.05 10.23
CA ILE A 180 19.92 6.47 9.43
C ILE A 180 21.14 6.69 10.33
N GLU A 181 20.98 7.30 11.50
CA GLU A 181 22.08 7.45 12.45
C GLU A 181 22.59 6.10 13.01
N LEU A 182 21.69 5.16 13.34
CA LEU A 182 22.08 3.80 13.74
C LEU A 182 22.79 3.03 12.61
N MET A 183 22.36 3.23 11.37
CA MET A 183 23.02 2.63 10.20
C MET A 183 24.47 3.13 10.04
N LYS A 184 24.79 4.36 10.50
CA LYS A 184 26.17 4.88 10.48
C LYS A 184 27.10 4.18 11.47
N THR A 185 26.55 3.66 12.58
CA THR A 185 27.33 2.92 13.59
C THR A 185 27.43 1.42 13.28
N GLY A 186 26.73 0.95 12.25
CA GLY A 186 26.66 -0.47 11.88
C GLY A 186 25.63 -1.27 12.68
N GLU A 187 24.87 -0.61 13.56
CA GLU A 187 23.80 -1.22 14.34
C GLU A 187 22.49 -1.21 13.53
N LEU A 188 22.37 -2.18 12.62
CA LEU A 188 21.16 -2.32 11.81
C LEU A 188 20.01 -2.93 12.62
N PRO A 189 18.77 -2.40 12.50
CA PRO A 189 17.60 -3.07 13.05
C PRO A 189 17.48 -4.49 12.48
N PRO A 190 16.88 -5.43 13.22
CA PRO A 190 16.63 -6.78 12.73
C PRO A 190 15.86 -6.74 11.40
N LYS A 191 16.26 -7.58 10.46
CA LYS A 191 15.54 -7.75 9.20
C LYS A 191 14.07 -8.13 9.47
N GLY A 192 13.15 -7.56 8.68
CA GLY A 192 11.71 -7.65 8.89
C GLY A 192 11.13 -6.57 9.80
N THR A 193 11.96 -5.65 10.33
CA THR A 193 11.47 -4.55 11.17
C THR A 193 10.47 -3.69 10.39
N VAL A 194 9.30 -3.47 11.01
CA VAL A 194 8.26 -2.57 10.51
C VAL A 194 8.28 -1.27 11.34
N ILE A 195 8.49 -0.14 10.68
CA ILE A 195 8.59 1.19 11.29
C ILE A 195 7.17 1.75 11.50
N ALA A 196 6.44 1.10 12.41
CA ALA A 196 5.08 1.46 12.83
C ALA A 196 4.77 0.76 14.17
N SER A 197 3.55 0.95 14.72
CA SER A 197 3.15 0.22 15.93
C SER A 197 3.12 -1.29 15.70
N ASP A 198 3.39 -2.10 16.71
CA ASP A 198 3.18 -3.55 16.73
C ASP A 198 1.71 -3.92 17.00
N LYS A 199 0.93 -3.01 17.56
CA LYS A 199 -0.49 -3.17 17.90
C LYS A 199 -1.41 -2.73 16.76
N THR A 200 -2.68 -3.09 16.90
CA THR A 200 -3.74 -2.65 15.98
C THR A 200 -4.09 -1.17 16.22
N LEU A 201 -4.71 -0.54 15.22
CA LEU A 201 -5.12 0.86 15.25
C LEU A 201 -6.08 1.16 16.42
N CYS A 202 -6.79 0.14 16.89
CA CYS A 202 -7.67 0.23 18.04
C CYS A 202 -6.96 0.65 19.34
N GLU A 203 -5.64 0.49 19.45
CA GLU A 203 -4.87 0.95 20.62
C GLU A 203 -4.83 2.49 20.70
N GLU A 204 -4.64 3.16 19.57
CA GLU A 204 -4.54 4.63 19.48
C GLU A 204 -5.86 5.30 19.08
N CYS A 205 -6.93 4.50 18.95
CA CYS A 205 -8.26 4.99 18.58
C CYS A 205 -8.89 5.78 19.74
N PRO A 206 -9.37 7.02 19.50
CA PRO A 206 -9.93 7.86 20.56
C PRO A 206 -11.36 7.49 20.97
N LEU A 207 -12.03 6.59 20.22
CA LEU A 207 -13.44 6.28 20.44
C LEU A 207 -13.64 5.22 21.51
N THR A 208 -14.67 5.40 22.32
CA THR A 208 -15.07 4.47 23.38
C THR A 208 -15.68 3.21 22.77
N ARG A 209 -15.32 2.06 23.35
CA ARG A 209 -15.79 0.73 22.95
C ARG A 209 -16.49 0.11 24.15
N GLU A 210 -17.71 -0.37 23.96
CA GLU A 210 -18.50 -0.98 25.02
C GLU A 210 -18.82 -2.43 24.65
N ASN A 211 -19.73 -2.63 23.69
CA ASN A 211 -20.35 -3.93 23.47
C ASN A 211 -19.78 -4.74 22.30
N LYS A 212 -18.86 -4.22 21.47
CA LYS A 212 -18.17 -4.91 20.34
C LYS A 212 -19.04 -5.71 19.34
N MET A 213 -20.35 -5.78 19.53
CA MET A 213 -21.34 -6.52 18.75
C MET A 213 -22.07 -5.57 17.81
N ILE A 214 -22.45 -6.08 16.64
CA ILE A 214 -23.10 -5.27 15.61
C ILE A 214 -24.35 -5.99 15.09
N SER A 215 -25.47 -5.29 15.01
CA SER A 215 -26.74 -5.85 14.52
C SER A 215 -26.94 -5.68 13.01
N GLN A 216 -26.27 -4.68 12.43
CA GLN A 216 -26.37 -4.36 11.01
C GLN A 216 -25.12 -3.60 10.55
N ILE A 217 -24.93 -3.56 9.24
CA ILE A 217 -23.89 -2.81 8.57
C ILE A 217 -24.52 -1.64 7.82
N VAL A 218 -23.99 -0.45 8.07
CA VAL A 218 -24.36 0.79 7.40
C VAL A 218 -23.14 1.42 6.73
N ARG A 219 -23.38 2.13 5.64
CA ARG A 219 -22.34 2.89 4.93
C ARG A 219 -22.26 4.31 5.50
N PRO A 220 -21.07 4.95 5.47
CA PRO A 220 -20.89 6.29 6.06
C PRO A 220 -21.85 7.38 5.59
N HIS A 221 -22.45 7.27 4.40
CA HIS A 221 -23.41 8.25 3.88
C HIS A 221 -24.86 8.03 4.33
N GLN A 222 -25.14 6.92 5.04
CA GLN A 222 -26.49 6.55 5.47
C GLN A 222 -26.78 7.00 6.91
N VAL A 223 -25.76 7.40 7.67
CA VAL A 223 -25.88 7.72 9.09
C VAL A 223 -24.91 8.85 9.47
N ILE A 224 -25.28 9.64 10.47
CA ILE A 224 -24.36 10.55 11.16
C ILE A 224 -23.84 9.80 12.39
N PRO A 225 -22.54 9.46 12.46
CA PRO A 225 -22.00 8.70 13.58
C PRO A 225 -21.97 9.53 14.87
N ASP A 226 -22.21 8.87 15.99
CA ASP A 226 -21.86 9.37 17.30
C ASP A 226 -20.33 9.54 17.38
N PRO A 227 -19.81 10.75 17.65
CA PRO A 227 -18.38 11.04 17.66
C PRO A 227 -17.63 10.48 18.87
N GLN A 228 -18.32 9.93 19.87
CA GLN A 228 -17.69 9.36 21.07
C GLN A 228 -17.61 7.83 21.02
N ARG A 229 -18.49 7.18 20.25
CA ARG A 229 -18.62 5.72 20.22
C ARG A 229 -17.89 5.10 19.03
N CYS A 230 -17.34 3.91 19.22
CA CYS A 230 -16.67 3.13 18.17
C CYS A 230 -17.52 3.02 16.90
N LEU A 231 -16.99 3.46 15.75
CA LEU A 231 -17.68 3.42 14.46
C LEU A 231 -18.11 2.00 14.07
N LEU A 232 -17.29 0.99 14.39
CA LEU A 232 -17.63 -0.40 14.11
C LEU A 232 -18.86 -0.85 14.89
N GLU A 233 -18.94 -0.52 16.19
CA GLU A 233 -20.11 -0.84 17.04
C GLU A 233 -21.39 -0.12 16.60
N GLN A 234 -21.26 0.95 15.82
CA GLN A 234 -22.37 1.67 15.19
C GLN A 234 -22.77 1.07 13.82
N GLY A 235 -22.16 -0.06 13.41
CA GLY A 235 -22.40 -0.72 12.14
C GLY A 235 -21.59 -0.17 10.97
N ILE A 236 -20.71 0.82 11.17
CA ILE A 236 -19.87 1.36 10.11
C ILE A 236 -18.59 0.53 10.01
N LEU A 237 -18.46 -0.24 8.92
CA LEU A 237 -17.29 -1.10 8.71
C LEU A 237 -15.98 -0.33 8.79
N CYS A 238 -15.19 -0.66 9.80
CA CYS A 238 -13.91 -0.05 10.12
C CYS A 238 -12.83 -1.13 10.19
N MET A 239 -11.77 -0.97 9.38
CA MET A 239 -10.66 -1.92 9.30
C MET A 239 -9.71 -1.85 10.51
N GLY A 240 -9.94 -0.93 11.47
CA GLY A 240 -9.04 -0.66 12.59
C GLY A 240 -8.57 -1.90 13.36
N PRO A 241 -9.46 -2.88 13.68
CA PRO A 241 -9.07 -4.11 14.38
C PRO A 241 -8.10 -5.00 13.60
N ALA A 242 -8.07 -4.92 12.27
CA ALA A 242 -7.17 -5.69 11.41
C ALA A 242 -6.07 -4.82 10.78
N THR A 243 -5.85 -3.61 11.30
CA THR A 243 -4.89 -2.65 10.75
C THR A 243 -3.88 -2.26 11.79
N ARG A 244 -2.61 -2.23 11.43
CA ARG A 244 -1.52 -1.74 12.27
C ARG A 244 -1.71 -0.27 12.66
N GLY A 245 -1.39 0.07 13.91
CA GLY A 245 -1.38 1.45 14.42
C GLY A 245 -0.15 2.26 13.96
N GLY A 246 -0.10 3.52 14.37
CA GLY A 246 1.00 4.45 14.05
C GLY A 246 0.61 5.58 13.11
N CYS A 247 -0.63 5.63 12.62
CA CYS A 247 -1.13 6.75 11.81
C CYS A 247 -1.86 7.81 12.66
N GLY A 248 -1.92 7.64 13.98
CA GLY A 248 -2.59 8.52 14.93
C GLY A 248 -4.12 8.51 14.79
N ALA A 249 -4.70 7.43 14.25
CA ALA A 249 -6.13 7.30 13.96
C ALA A 249 -6.76 8.48 13.20
N ARG A 250 -6.01 9.11 12.27
CA ARG A 250 -6.42 10.33 11.52
C ARG A 250 -7.81 10.23 10.87
N CYS A 251 -8.13 9.09 10.24
CA CYS A 251 -9.45 8.88 9.63
C CYS A 251 -10.58 8.95 10.67
N ILE A 252 -10.38 8.29 11.81
CA ILE A 252 -11.39 8.14 12.86
C ILE A 252 -11.63 9.47 13.57
N LYS A 253 -10.59 10.29 13.75
CA LYS A 253 -10.70 11.67 14.26
C LYS A 253 -11.55 12.57 13.35
N ALA A 254 -11.63 12.25 12.05
CA ALA A 254 -12.51 12.90 11.09
C ALA A 254 -13.86 12.16 10.91
N LEU A 255 -14.23 11.27 11.85
CA LEU A 255 -15.45 10.47 11.82
C LEU A 255 -15.60 9.56 10.59
N MET A 256 -14.47 9.14 10.02
CA MET A 256 -14.42 8.17 8.93
C MET A 256 -13.80 6.85 9.39
N PRO A 257 -14.35 5.70 8.97
CA PRO A 257 -13.78 4.42 9.33
C PRO A 257 -12.37 4.25 8.76
N CYS A 258 -11.51 3.55 9.51
CA CYS A 258 -10.23 3.09 8.99
C CYS A 258 -10.45 2.23 7.73
N ARG A 259 -9.61 2.46 6.72
CA ARG A 259 -9.65 1.75 5.43
C ARG A 259 -8.55 0.69 5.26
N GLY A 260 -7.66 0.53 6.24
CA GLY A 260 -6.66 -0.54 6.24
C GLY A 260 -5.30 -0.21 5.63
N CYS A 261 -5.01 1.06 5.32
CA CYS A 261 -3.82 1.43 4.52
C CYS A 261 -2.46 1.11 5.16
N MET A 262 -2.38 0.97 6.48
CA MET A 262 -1.17 0.59 7.21
C MET A 262 -0.88 -0.92 7.13
N GLY A 263 -1.78 -1.72 6.54
CA GLY A 263 -1.65 -3.18 6.48
C GLY A 263 -1.82 -3.88 7.83
N PRO A 264 -1.59 -5.20 7.88
CA PRO A 264 -1.76 -5.99 9.09
C PRO A 264 -0.64 -5.81 10.13
N THR A 265 -0.88 -6.30 11.35
CA THR A 265 0.16 -6.52 12.37
C THR A 265 1.01 -7.75 12.03
N ALA A 266 2.09 -8.00 12.77
CA ALA A 266 3.03 -9.09 12.46
C ALA A 266 2.40 -10.50 12.55
N GLU A 267 1.39 -10.66 13.40
CA GLU A 267 0.69 -11.93 13.65
C GLU A 267 -0.43 -12.24 12.63
N VAL A 268 -0.59 -11.39 11.59
CA VAL A 268 -1.67 -11.53 10.61
C VAL A 268 -1.09 -11.52 9.21
N GLU A 269 -1.17 -12.67 8.54
CA GLU A 269 -0.71 -12.83 7.15
C GLU A 269 -1.67 -12.13 6.17
N ASP A 270 -2.97 -12.41 6.29
CA ASP A 270 -4.01 -11.87 5.43
C ASP A 270 -4.93 -10.93 6.22
N GLN A 271 -4.74 -9.62 6.00
CA GLN A 271 -5.54 -8.56 6.63
C GLN A 271 -7.03 -8.73 6.35
N GLY A 272 -7.39 -8.99 5.08
CA GLY A 272 -8.79 -9.02 4.66
C GLY A 272 -9.50 -10.24 5.24
N ALA A 273 -8.87 -11.41 5.19
CA ALA A 273 -9.40 -12.63 5.77
C ALA A 273 -9.57 -12.50 7.29
N LYS A 274 -8.61 -11.88 7.99
CA LYS A 274 -8.76 -11.65 9.43
C LYS A 274 -9.88 -10.67 9.76
N MET A 275 -10.06 -9.63 8.96
CA MET A 275 -11.18 -8.71 9.16
C MET A 275 -12.52 -9.40 8.88
N ILE A 276 -12.62 -10.19 7.80
CA ILE A 276 -13.83 -10.97 7.48
C ILE A 276 -14.16 -11.91 8.64
N SER A 277 -13.17 -12.64 9.16
CA SER A 277 -13.33 -13.50 10.34
C SER A 277 -13.83 -12.71 11.55
N ALA A 278 -13.26 -11.53 11.82
CA ALA A 278 -13.70 -10.68 12.92
C ALA A 278 -15.16 -10.21 12.76
N ILE A 279 -15.55 -9.77 11.56
CA ILE A 279 -16.93 -9.34 11.26
C ILE A 279 -17.92 -10.49 11.41
N ALA A 280 -17.58 -11.67 10.89
CA ALA A 280 -18.41 -12.87 11.00
C ALA A 280 -18.64 -13.27 12.48
N SER A 281 -17.69 -12.98 13.37
CA SER A 281 -17.81 -13.27 14.80
C SER A 281 -18.58 -12.24 15.62
N ILE A 282 -18.97 -11.08 15.05
CA ILE A 282 -19.67 -10.02 15.80
C ILE A 282 -21.00 -9.59 15.18
N LEU A 283 -21.25 -9.94 13.91
CA LEU A 283 -22.45 -9.56 13.16
C LEU A 283 -23.63 -10.48 13.50
N GLY A 284 -24.68 -9.93 14.11
CA GLY A 284 -25.93 -10.63 14.40
C GLY A 284 -25.85 -11.66 15.54
N VAL A 285 -24.74 -11.72 16.27
CA VAL A 285 -24.48 -12.79 17.26
C VAL A 285 -25.44 -12.77 18.46
N GLU A 286 -26.00 -11.61 18.84
CA GLU A 286 -26.98 -11.53 19.95
C GLU A 286 -28.26 -12.36 19.70
N ASP A 287 -28.59 -12.59 18.43
CA ASP A 287 -29.76 -13.38 18.00
C ASP A 287 -29.35 -14.61 17.18
N GLU A 288 -28.10 -15.09 17.29
CA GLU A 288 -27.55 -16.18 16.47
C GLU A 288 -28.45 -17.43 16.42
N LYS A 289 -29.02 -17.83 17.57
CA LYS A 289 -29.92 -18.99 17.67
C LYS A 289 -31.26 -18.82 16.95
N LYS A 290 -31.62 -17.60 16.58
CA LYS A 290 -32.88 -17.24 15.93
C LYS A 290 -32.70 -16.85 14.46
N LEU A 291 -31.46 -16.67 14.00
CA LEU A 291 -31.20 -16.31 12.61
C LEU A 291 -31.40 -17.53 11.71
N SER A 292 -32.25 -17.38 10.69
CA SER A 292 -32.31 -18.35 9.60
C SER A 292 -31.13 -18.15 8.64
N GLU A 293 -30.88 -19.12 7.75
CA GLU A 293 -29.88 -18.97 6.68
C GLU A 293 -30.17 -17.74 5.81
N GLU A 294 -31.44 -17.43 5.55
CA GLU A 294 -31.86 -16.27 4.77
C GLU A 294 -31.53 -14.95 5.49
N ASP A 295 -31.63 -14.91 6.82
CA ASP A 295 -31.29 -13.73 7.60
C ASP A 295 -29.78 -13.47 7.62
N VAL A 296 -28.98 -14.54 7.72
CA VAL A 296 -27.52 -14.46 7.58
C VAL A 296 -27.14 -13.95 6.19
N GLU A 297 -27.78 -14.46 5.14
CA GLU A 297 -27.53 -13.98 3.78
C GLU A 297 -27.88 -12.50 3.62
N LYS A 298 -29.01 -12.05 4.18
CA LYS A 298 -29.41 -10.62 4.18
C LYS A 298 -28.37 -9.75 4.89
N LEU A 299 -27.84 -10.18 6.04
CA LEU A 299 -26.79 -9.47 6.77
C LEU A 299 -25.49 -9.38 5.96
N MET A 300 -25.04 -10.51 5.40
CA MET A 300 -23.82 -10.53 4.58
C MET A 300 -23.96 -9.68 3.31
N ASN A 301 -25.14 -9.67 2.69
CA ASN A 301 -25.46 -8.85 1.51
C ASN A 301 -25.48 -7.34 1.78
N GLN A 302 -25.36 -6.90 3.04
CA GLN A 302 -25.13 -5.49 3.37
C GLN A 302 -23.70 -5.04 2.96
N ILE A 303 -22.75 -5.97 2.88
CA ILE A 303 -21.39 -5.72 2.39
C ILE A 303 -21.40 -5.78 0.86
N LYS A 304 -21.61 -4.62 0.22
CA LYS A 304 -21.77 -4.53 -1.25
C LYS A 304 -20.52 -4.85 -2.07
N ASP A 305 -19.35 -4.59 -1.51
CA ASP A 305 -18.06 -4.83 -2.17
C ASP A 305 -17.07 -5.38 -1.13
N PRO A 306 -17.07 -6.70 -0.88
CA PRO A 306 -16.19 -7.30 0.11
C PRO A 306 -14.72 -7.09 -0.23
N VAL A 307 -14.34 -7.23 -1.51
CA VAL A 307 -12.94 -7.11 -1.92
C VAL A 307 -12.44 -5.68 -1.79
N GLY A 308 -13.16 -4.68 -2.32
CA GLY A 308 -12.77 -3.27 -2.18
C GLY A 308 -12.94 -2.70 -0.78
N THR A 309 -13.59 -3.45 0.13
CA THR A 309 -13.67 -3.13 1.57
C THR A 309 -12.50 -3.73 2.34
N PHE A 310 -12.24 -5.03 2.21
CA PHE A 310 -11.30 -5.77 3.05
C PHE A 310 -9.88 -5.87 2.48
N TYR A 311 -9.73 -5.74 1.16
CA TYR A 311 -8.46 -5.95 0.43
C TYR A 311 -7.99 -4.72 -0.34
N ARG A 312 -8.54 -3.55 -0.02
CA ARG A 312 -8.31 -2.28 -0.73
C ARG A 312 -6.83 -1.96 -0.97
N PHE A 313 -5.97 -2.28 -0.01
CA PHE A 313 -4.54 -1.95 -0.06
C PHE A 313 -3.62 -3.18 -0.07
N THR A 314 -4.17 -4.38 0.07
CA THR A 314 -3.41 -5.58 0.42
C THR A 314 -3.71 -6.78 -0.47
N LEU A 315 -4.55 -6.61 -1.51
CA LEU A 315 -4.95 -7.71 -2.39
C LEU A 315 -3.75 -8.52 -2.95
N PRO A 316 -2.65 -7.91 -3.44
CA PRO A 316 -1.52 -8.69 -3.96
C PRO A 316 -0.85 -9.64 -2.94
N MET A 317 -0.92 -9.30 -1.64
CA MET A 317 -0.39 -10.11 -0.54
C MET A 317 -1.42 -11.03 0.12
N ALA A 318 -2.67 -11.03 -0.35
CA ALA A 318 -3.72 -11.91 0.17
C ALA A 318 -3.43 -13.39 -0.13
N LEU A 319 -4.06 -14.30 0.63
CA LEU A 319 -4.01 -15.74 0.33
C LEU A 319 -4.62 -16.03 -1.05
N ILE A 320 -5.71 -15.33 -1.39
CA ILE A 320 -6.31 -15.31 -2.72
C ILE A 320 -6.10 -13.93 -3.31
N ASN A 321 -4.96 -13.76 -3.99
CA ASN A 321 -4.48 -12.46 -4.45
C ASN A 321 -4.92 -12.04 -5.85
N LYS A 322 -5.79 -12.81 -6.48
CA LYS A 322 -6.34 -12.53 -7.81
C LYS A 322 -7.66 -13.23 -8.08
N ARG A 323 -8.42 -12.68 -9.01
CA ARG A 323 -9.62 -13.33 -9.54
C ARG A 323 -9.22 -14.40 -10.55
N VAL A 324 -9.71 -15.63 -10.36
CA VAL A 324 -9.62 -16.67 -11.37
C VAL A 324 -10.60 -16.34 -12.49
N ILE A 325 -10.07 -15.97 -13.66
CA ILE A 325 -10.86 -15.74 -14.87
C ILE A 325 -10.86 -17.06 -15.64
N LYS A 326 -12.00 -17.75 -15.67
CA LYS A 326 -12.17 -18.92 -16.56
C LYS A 326 -12.06 -18.43 -18.00
N ARG A 327 -11.09 -18.96 -18.74
CA ARG A 327 -10.98 -18.78 -20.19
C ARG A 327 -11.96 -19.71 -20.90
#